data_AF-A0A1I7IQX5-F1
#
_entry.id   AF-A0A1I7IQX5-F1
#
_cell.length_a   1.000
_cell.length_b   1.000
_cell.length_c   1.000
_cell.angle_alpha   90.00
_cell.angle_beta   90.00
_cell.angle_gamma   90.00
#
_symmetry.space_group_name_H-M   'P 1'
#
loop_
_entity.id
_entity.type
_entity.pdbx_description
1 polymer ?
#
loop_
_entity_poly.entity_id
_entity_poly.type
_entity_poly.pdbx_seq_one_letter_code
_entity_poly.pdbx_strand_id
1 'polypeptide(L)' 'MTHAEIYRAIQQLVPQELLHKYGHLCYGEMAEVPELAPWAGDLRWAEEEWTKVDLQEAVFS' A
#
# COMPACT_ATOMS: atom_id res chain seq x y z
N MET A 1 6.21 2.43 -12.37
CA MET A 1 4.94 2.33 -11.64
C MET A 1 4.75 3.65 -10.90
N THR A 2 3.52 4.13 -10.73
CA THR A 2 3.20 5.38 -10.01
C THR A 2 2.45 5.07 -8.72
N HIS A 3 2.38 6.02 -7.79
CA HIS A 3 1.56 5.88 -6.57
C HIS A 3 0.09 5.55 -6.88
N ALA A 4 -0.47 6.14 -7.95
CA ALA A 4 -1.85 5.88 -8.37
C ALA A 4 -2.06 4.42 -8.85
N GLU A 5 -1.06 3.84 -9.53
CA GLU A 5 -1.11 2.45 -9.96
C GLU A 5 -1.01 1.49 -8.77
N ILE A 6 -0.13 1.78 -7.81
CA ILE A 6 0.00 1.01 -6.57
C ILE A 6 -1.30 1.04 -5.77
N TYR A 7 -1.86 2.23 -5.58
CA TYR A 7 -3.12 2.42 -4.87
C TYR A 7 -4.27 1.63 -5.52
N ARG A 8 -4.38 1.69 -6.84
CA ARG A 8 -5.41 0.96 -7.59
C ARG A 8 -5.25 -0.55 -7.46
N ALA A 9 -4.02 -1.07 -7.44
CA ALA A 9 -3.77 -2.50 -7.25
C ALA A 9 -4.27 -2.96 -5.87
N ILE A 10 -3.97 -2.21 -4.81
CA ILE A 10 -4.43 -2.53 -3.45
C ILE A 10 -5.96 -2.43 -3.34
N GLN A 11 -6.58 -1.42 -3.98
CA GLN A 11 -8.05 -1.30 -4.03
C GLN A 11 -8.78 -2.47 -4.69
N GLN A 12 -8.10 -3.22 -5.58
CA GLN A 12 -8.68 -4.38 -6.24
C GLN A 12 -8.51 -5.67 -5.42
N LEU A 13 -7.53 -5.71 -4.51
CA LEU A 13 -7.20 -6.88 -3.69
C LEU A 13 -7.92 -6.85 -2.35
N VAL A 14 -7.86 -5.71 -1.66
CA VAL A 14 -8.36 -5.57 -0.29
C VAL A 14 -9.81 -5.07 -0.31
N PRO A 15 -10.72 -5.68 0.48
CA PRO A 15 -12.09 -5.20 0.64
C PRO A 15 -12.16 -3.71 1.00
N GLN A 16 -13.06 -2.97 0.34
CA GLN A 16 -13.19 -1.53 0.57
C GLN A 16 -13.50 -1.17 2.03
N GLU A 17 -14.24 -2.00 2.75
CA GLU A 17 -14.54 -1.79 4.17
C GLU A 17 -13.27 -1.77 5.02
N LEU A 18 -12.34 -2.69 4.76
CA LEU A 18 -11.06 -2.75 5.46
C LEU A 18 -10.14 -1.60 5.04
N LEU A 19 -10.09 -1.25 3.75
CA LEU A 19 -9.36 -0.08 3.27
C LEU A 19 -9.89 1.22 3.88
N HIS A 20 -11.20 1.35 4.06
CA HIS A 20 -11.77 2.52 4.70
C HIS A 20 -11.44 2.57 6.19
N LYS A 21 -11.56 1.42 6.88
CA LYS A 21 -11.26 1.30 8.31
C LYS A 21 -9.79 1.58 8.64
N TYR A 22 -8.87 1.10 7.79
CA TYR A 22 -7.43 1.17 8.03
C TYR A 22 -6.67 2.14 7.13
N GLY A 23 -7.34 2.87 6.23
CA GLY A 23 -6.69 3.75 5.24
C GLY A 23 -6.03 5.01 5.82
N HIS A 24 -6.02 5.16 7.14
CA HIS A 24 -5.21 6.16 7.84
C HIS A 24 -3.79 5.66 8.15
N LEU A 25 -3.54 4.36 7.99
CA LEU A 25 -2.25 3.71 8.18
C LEU A 25 -1.48 3.65 6.85
N CYS A 26 -0.15 3.60 6.90
CA CYS A 26 0.62 3.22 5.71
C CYS A 26 0.46 1.72 5.40
N TYR A 27 0.84 1.28 4.20
CA TYR A 27 0.65 -0.13 3.84
C TYR A 27 1.49 -1.07 4.71
N GLY A 28 2.69 -0.62 5.13
CA GLY A 28 3.51 -1.35 6.10
C GLY A 28 2.79 -1.61 7.43
N GLU A 29 2.11 -0.61 7.97
CA GLU A 29 1.32 -0.73 9.20
C GLU A 29 0.06 -1.58 8.99
N MET A 30 -0.61 -1.41 7.84
CA MET A 30 -1.77 -2.23 7.47
C MET A 30 -1.43 -3.72 7.39
N ALA A 31 -0.21 -4.08 6.96
CA ALA A 31 0.25 -5.46 6.88
C ALA A 31 0.38 -6.16 8.24
N GLU A 32 0.48 -5.39 9.33
CA GLU A 32 0.57 -5.92 10.71
C GLU A 32 -0.82 -6.06 11.38
N VAL A 33 -1.89 -5.62 10.71
CA VAL A 33 -3.26 -5.73 11.21
C VAL A 33 -3.75 -7.18 11.03
N PRO A 34 -4.23 -7.87 12.08
CA PRO A 34 -4.72 -9.24 11.98
C PRO A 34 -5.87 -9.45 10.97
N GLU A 35 -6.77 -8.47 10.85
CA GLU A 35 -7.87 -8.50 9.87
C GLU A 35 -7.38 -8.41 8.41
N LEU A 36 -6.19 -7.87 8.19
CA LEU A 36 -5.55 -7.72 6.87
C LEU A 36 -4.48 -8.78 6.60
N ALA A 37 -4.27 -9.72 7.53
CA ALA A 37 -3.27 -10.78 7.39
C ALA A 37 -3.32 -11.54 6.04
N PRO A 38 -4.48 -11.80 5.42
CA PRO A 38 -4.54 -12.42 4.09
C PRO A 38 -3.85 -11.62 2.98
N TRP A 39 -3.77 -10.29 3.12
CA TRP A 39 -3.17 -9.37 2.13
C TRP A 39 -1.87 -8.74 2.62
N ALA A 40 -1.32 -9.20 3.75
CA ALA A 40 -0.11 -8.61 4.33
C ALA A 40 1.09 -8.63 3.38
N GLY A 41 1.19 -9.65 2.51
CA GLY A 41 2.21 -9.72 1.47
C GLY A 41 2.07 -8.60 0.42
N ASP A 42 0.86 -8.41 -0.09
CA ASP A 42 0.56 -7.37 -1.10
C ASP A 42 0.73 -5.97 -0.53
N LEU A 43 0.34 -5.77 0.73
CA LEU A 43 0.51 -4.50 1.44
C LEU A 43 2.00 -4.16 1.65
N ARG A 44 2.84 -5.14 2.05
CA ARG A 44 4.30 -4.91 2.14
C ARG A 44 4.93 -4.60 0.79
N TRP A 45 4.52 -5.31 -0.26
CA TRP A 45 4.95 -5.00 -1.62
C TRP A 45 4.56 -3.57 -2.03
N ALA A 46 3.34 -3.14 -1.72
CA ALA A 46 2.87 -1.79 -2.02
C ALA A 46 3.69 -0.72 -1.28
N GLU A 47 4.04 -0.93 -0.01
CA GLU A 47 4.91 -0.03 0.75
C GLU A 47 6.31 0.10 0.11
N GLU A 48 6.91 -1.03 -0.27
CA GLU A 48 8.23 -1.05 -0.91
C GLU A 48 8.22 -0.33 -2.26
N GLU A 49 7.20 -0.57 -3.08
CA GLU A 49 7.06 0.11 -4.37
C GLU A 49 6.77 1.60 -4.20
N TRP A 50 5.95 1.98 -3.21
CA TRP A 50 5.68 3.38 -2.90
C TRP A 50 6.97 4.13 -2.54
N THR A 51 7.78 3.53 -1.67
CA THR A 51 9.08 4.08 -1.26
C THR A 51 10.03 4.22 -2.46
N LYS A 52 10.05 3.26 -3.40
CA LYS A 52 10.87 3.34 -4.61
C LYS A 52 10.43 4.49 -5.51
N VAL A 53 9.13 4.75 -5.63
CA VAL A 53 8.60 5.88 -6.40
C VAL A 53 9.02 7.20 -5.76
N ASP A 54 8.88 7.35 -4.44
CA ASP A 54 9.30 8.55 -3.71
C ASP A 54 10.80 8.84 -3.91
N LEU A 55 11.63 7.81 -3.84
CA LEU A 55 13.07 7.93 -4.08
C LEU A 55 13.40 8.32 -5.53
N GLN A 56 12.66 7.82 -6.51
CA GLN A 56 12.83 8.21 -7.90
C GLN A 56 12.46 9.69 -8.09
N GLU A 57 11.33 10.13 -7.55
CA GLU A 57 10.90 11.52 -7.64
C GLU A 57 11.89 12.48 -6.93
N ALA A 58 12.44 12.07 -5.79
CA ALA A 58 13.45 12.84 -5.07
C ALA A 58 14.81 12.97 -5.79
N VAL A 59 15.18 11.99 -6.62
CA VAL A 59 16.44 12.01 -7.40
C VAL A 59 16.34 12.93 -8.63
N PHE A 60 15.13 13.19 -9.13
CA PHE A 60 14.89 14.03 -10.31
C PHE A 60 14.30 15.42 -9.97
N SER A 61 14.22 15.78 -8.68
CA SER A 61 13.77 17.08 -8.17
C SER A 61 14.93 17.98 -7.78
#